data_AF-A0A413IHI0-F1
#
_entry.id   AF-A0A413IHI0-F1
#
_cell.length_a   1.000
_cell.length_b   1.000
_cell.length_c   1.000
_cell.angle_alpha   90.00
_cell.angle_beta   90.00
_cell.angle_gamma   90.00
#
_symmetry.space_group_name_H-M   'P 1'
#
loop_
_entity.id
_entity.type
_entity.pdbx_description
1 polymer ?
#
loop_
_entity_poly.entity_id
_entity_poly.type
_entity_poly.pdbx_seq_one_letter_code
_entity_poly.pdbx_strand_id
1 'polypeptide(L)'
;MRKYVFYMLFTTLCCFACKRHSGLDENNRGSEAFAFVLRDRIEDFISYVDSISPYKNKNEFFYVFFEEENDKMFVFVGTDFFYRKNKIKGYAFVNGRLIVYNGNDSDRKQYLVDTTKLIQFVDTIPGFWSDDTDIHMDYEVLRREFVIHGKDSLTLTNLGY
;
A
#
# COMPACT_ATOMS: atom_id res chain seq x y z
N MET A 1 33.37 16.79 58.64
CA MET A 1 32.33 15.79 58.32
C MET A 1 32.17 15.74 56.81
N ARG A 2 32.17 14.52 56.22
CA ARG A 2 31.50 14.03 54.98
C ARG A 2 30.88 15.11 54.04
N LYS A 3 30.98 15.09 52.69
CA LYS A 3 31.16 14.05 51.66
C LYS A 3 31.35 14.76 50.28
N TYR A 4 31.99 14.06 49.34
CA TYR A 4 32.00 14.11 47.85
C TYR A 4 30.96 15.01 47.12
N VAL A 5 31.22 15.57 45.93
CA VAL A 5 31.14 14.91 44.60
C VAL A 5 31.60 15.96 43.54
N PHE A 6 32.70 15.78 42.80
CA PHE A 6 32.87 15.13 41.48
C PHE A 6 32.00 15.67 40.31
N TYR A 7 32.69 16.25 39.31
CA TYR A 7 32.35 16.30 37.87
C TYR A 7 30.94 16.75 37.43
N MET A 8 30.85 17.91 36.77
CA MET A 8 29.94 18.09 35.63
C MET A 8 30.28 19.37 34.85
N LEU A 9 31.06 19.24 33.78
CA LEU A 9 31.14 20.25 32.70
C LEU A 9 31.73 19.61 31.44
N PHE A 10 31.10 18.52 31.01
CA PHE A 10 31.15 18.04 29.64
C PHE A 10 29.76 17.50 29.31
N THR A 11 29.34 17.69 28.05
CA THR A 11 28.04 17.32 27.46
C THR A 11 26.87 18.29 27.64
N THR A 12 27.00 19.51 27.12
CA THR A 12 25.89 20.18 26.42
C THR A 12 26.08 20.02 24.92
N LEU A 13 25.87 18.78 24.44
CA LEU A 13 25.81 18.44 23.02
C LEU A 13 24.66 17.46 22.79
N CYS A 14 23.48 17.85 23.27
CA CYS A 14 22.17 17.26 22.98
C CYS A 14 21.25 18.50 22.96
N CYS A 15 20.56 18.92 21.90
CA CYS A 15 19.63 18.18 21.07
C CYS A 15 19.28 19.01 19.81
N PHE A 16 20.17 19.13 18.81
CA PHE A 16 19.81 19.76 17.52
C PHE A 16 19.82 18.81 16.32
N ALA A 17 19.98 17.50 16.56
CA ALA A 17 19.99 16.49 15.50
C ALA A 17 19.05 15.32 15.84
N CYS A 18 17.77 15.60 16.03
CA CYS A 18 16.70 14.59 15.92
C CYS A 18 15.35 15.23 15.63
N LYS A 19 15.26 16.06 14.57
CA LYS A 19 14.03 16.14 13.76
C LYS A 19 14.26 15.25 12.53
N ARG A 20 14.31 13.94 12.77
CA ARG A 20 14.36 12.94 11.70
C ARG A 20 12.92 12.76 11.21
N HIS A 21 12.72 12.92 9.91
CA HIS A 21 11.47 12.78 9.18
C HIS A 21 10.65 11.55 9.63
N SER A 22 9.62 11.73 10.46
CA SER A 22 8.67 10.66 10.80
C SER A 22 7.57 10.47 9.74
N GLY A 23 7.26 11.52 8.96
CA GLY A 23 6.19 11.46 7.95
C GLY A 23 6.55 10.66 6.67
N LEU A 24 7.83 10.42 6.40
CA LEU A 24 8.26 9.62 5.24
C LEU A 24 8.05 8.12 5.47
N ASP A 25 8.10 7.66 6.71
CA ASP A 25 8.08 6.24 7.08
C ASP A 25 6.63 5.70 7.15
N GLU A 26 5.68 6.49 7.66
CA GLU A 26 4.26 6.10 7.68
C GLU A 26 3.64 6.03 6.29
N ASN A 27 4.00 6.96 5.40
CA ASN A 27 3.45 7.03 4.03
C ASN A 27 3.80 5.82 3.17
N ASN A 28 4.87 5.08 3.51
CA ASN A 28 5.34 3.93 2.76
C ASN A 28 5.34 2.65 3.60
N ARG A 29 4.59 2.64 4.71
CA ARG A 29 4.56 1.53 5.65
C ARG A 29 4.06 0.25 4.97
N GLY A 30 4.85 -0.81 4.98
CA GLY A 30 4.52 -2.10 4.35
C GLY A 30 4.71 -2.11 2.82
N SER A 31 5.15 -1.00 2.21
CA SER A 31 5.38 -0.93 0.76
C SER A 31 6.50 -1.86 0.29
N GLU A 32 7.40 -2.24 1.18
CA GLU A 32 8.46 -3.23 0.95
C GLU A 32 7.93 -4.64 0.72
N ALA A 33 6.64 -4.87 0.98
CA ALA A 33 5.94 -6.08 0.56
C ALA A 33 5.88 -6.19 -0.96
N PHE A 34 5.82 -5.08 -1.69
CA PHE A 34 5.73 -5.10 -3.15
C PHE A 34 7.12 -5.14 -3.78
N ALA A 35 7.33 -6.08 -4.71
CA ALA A 35 8.50 -6.08 -5.57
C ALA A 35 8.61 -4.75 -6.32
N PHE A 36 9.83 -4.29 -6.58
CA PHE A 36 10.09 -2.97 -7.18
C PHE A 36 9.24 -2.72 -8.43
N VAL A 37 9.14 -3.70 -9.33
CA VAL A 37 8.37 -3.57 -10.58
C VAL A 37 6.87 -3.40 -10.35
N LEU A 38 6.29 -4.04 -9.32
CA LEU A 38 4.89 -3.85 -8.98
C LEU A 38 4.68 -2.50 -8.28
N ARG A 39 5.59 -2.14 -7.37
CA ARG A 39 5.54 -0.86 -6.66
C ARG A 39 5.60 0.33 -7.64
N ASP A 40 6.49 0.27 -8.62
CA ASP A 40 6.60 1.25 -9.70
C ASP A 40 5.26 1.41 -10.46
N ARG A 41 4.60 0.30 -10.82
CA ARG A 41 3.27 0.36 -11.46
C ARG A 41 2.16 0.91 -10.57
N ILE A 42 2.23 0.63 -9.27
CA ILE A 42 1.31 1.20 -8.28
C ILE A 42 1.53 2.72 -8.18
N GLU A 43 2.78 3.18 -8.05
CA GLU A 43 3.15 4.60 -7.99
C GLU A 43 2.72 5.37 -9.27
N ASP A 44 2.94 4.77 -10.44
CA ASP A 44 2.48 5.29 -11.74
C ASP A 44 0.94 5.41 -11.79
N PHE A 45 0.24 4.42 -11.26
CA PHE A 45 -1.22 4.41 -11.27
C PHE A 45 -1.81 5.38 -10.26
N ILE A 46 -1.23 5.48 -9.06
CA ILE A 46 -1.55 6.52 -8.07
C ILE A 46 -1.43 7.90 -8.72
N SER A 47 -0.30 8.18 -9.37
CA SER A 47 -0.05 9.47 -10.01
C SER A 47 -1.08 9.78 -11.10
N TYR A 48 -1.51 8.76 -11.86
CA TYR A 48 -2.56 8.91 -12.86
C TYR A 48 -3.92 9.20 -12.23
N VAL A 49 -4.37 8.37 -11.27
CA VAL A 49 -5.64 8.57 -10.57
C VAL A 49 -5.66 9.93 -9.88
N ASP A 50 -4.57 10.33 -9.23
CA ASP A 50 -4.43 11.65 -8.62
C ASP A 50 -4.42 12.79 -9.61
N SER A 51 -4.21 12.55 -10.90
CA SER A 51 -4.33 13.60 -11.91
C SER A 51 -5.79 13.81 -12.36
N ILE A 52 -6.61 12.75 -12.38
CA ILE A 52 -7.97 12.78 -12.96
C ILE A 52 -9.10 12.66 -11.94
N SER A 53 -8.86 12.06 -10.78
CA SER A 53 -9.91 11.71 -9.83
C SER A 53 -10.48 12.99 -9.21
N PRO A 54 -11.82 13.16 -9.20
CA PRO A 54 -12.46 14.23 -8.45
C PRO A 54 -12.48 13.96 -6.94
N TYR A 55 -12.05 12.75 -6.51
CA TYR A 55 -12.20 12.24 -5.14
C TYR A 55 -10.92 12.31 -4.30
N LYS A 56 -9.91 13.11 -4.70
CA LYS A 56 -8.49 13.10 -4.24
C LYS A 56 -8.19 13.02 -2.72
N ASN A 57 -9.17 13.06 -1.83
CA ASN A 57 -8.99 12.97 -0.37
C ASN A 57 -10.10 12.19 0.37
N LYS A 58 -11.01 11.49 -0.32
CA LYS A 58 -12.15 10.78 0.31
C LYS A 58 -12.00 9.30 0.09
N ASN A 59 -11.69 8.52 1.13
CA ASN A 59 -11.85 7.06 1.30
C ASN A 59 -11.48 6.13 0.11
N GLU A 60 -10.97 6.65 -1.00
CA GLU A 60 -10.58 5.99 -2.23
C GLU A 60 -9.22 5.37 -1.97
N PHE A 61 -9.19 4.04 -2.08
CA PHE A 61 -7.99 3.25 -1.93
C PHE A 61 -7.69 2.52 -3.22
N PHE A 62 -6.49 1.96 -3.29
CA PHE A 62 -6.08 1.09 -4.37
C PHE A 62 -6.10 -0.36 -3.90
N TYR A 63 -6.41 -1.29 -4.79
CA TYR A 63 -6.27 -2.70 -4.51
C TYR A 63 -5.33 -3.37 -5.51
N VAL A 64 -4.76 -4.49 -5.08
CA VAL A 64 -3.98 -5.40 -5.90
C VAL A 64 -4.54 -6.81 -5.76
N PHE A 65 -4.77 -7.48 -6.88
CA PHE A 65 -5.08 -8.91 -6.92
C PHE A 65 -4.46 -9.58 -8.15
N PHE A 66 -4.42 -10.90 -8.13
CA PHE A 66 -3.86 -11.70 -9.22
C PHE A 66 -4.88 -12.72 -9.70
N GLU A 67 -4.97 -12.91 -11.01
CA GLU A 67 -5.75 -13.96 -11.65
C GLU A 67 -4.88 -14.68 -12.68
N GLU A 68 -5.25 -15.92 -12.97
CA GLU A 68 -4.69 -16.69 -14.07
C GLU A 68 -5.75 -16.83 -15.17
N GLU A 69 -5.38 -16.50 -16.39
CA GLU A 69 -6.23 -16.73 -17.55
C GLU A 69 -5.38 -17.30 -18.69
N ASN A 70 -5.82 -18.41 -19.28
CA ASN A 70 -5.15 -19.05 -20.42
C ASN A 70 -3.63 -19.28 -20.19
N ASP A 71 -3.28 -19.89 -19.05
CA ASP A 71 -1.90 -20.16 -18.60
C ASP A 71 -1.01 -18.90 -18.43
N LYS A 72 -1.61 -17.71 -18.36
CA LYS A 72 -0.92 -16.46 -18.08
C LYS A 72 -1.35 -15.92 -16.73
N MET A 73 -0.38 -15.47 -15.95
CA MET A 73 -0.63 -14.77 -14.70
C MET A 73 -0.75 -13.27 -14.96
N PHE A 74 -1.78 -12.67 -14.38
CA PHE A 74 -2.03 -11.25 -14.43
C PHE A 74 -1.97 -10.65 -13.02
N VAL A 75 -1.57 -9.39 -12.95
CA VAL A 75 -1.76 -8.55 -11.77
C VAL A 75 -2.66 -7.38 -12.15
N PHE A 76 -3.67 -7.15 -11.32
CA PHE A 76 -4.58 -6.04 -11.45
C PHE A 76 -4.30 -5.03 -10.36
N VAL A 77 -4.22 -3.76 -10.74
CA VAL A 77 -4.15 -2.63 -9.83
C VAL A 77 -5.35 -1.73 -10.11
N GLY A 78 -6.22 -1.51 -9.14
CA GLY A 78 -7.44 -0.73 -9.34
C GLY A 78 -7.79 0.17 -8.16
N THR A 79 -8.80 1.01 -8.30
CA THR A 79 -9.34 1.86 -7.23
C THR A 79 -10.65 1.29 -6.69
N ASP A 80 -10.96 1.54 -5.43
CA ASP A 80 -12.28 1.28 -4.87
C ASP A 80 -12.52 2.19 -3.66
N PHE A 81 -13.75 2.21 -3.18
CA PHE A 81 -14.16 2.92 -1.96
C PHE A 81 -14.59 1.96 -0.86
N PHE A 82 -14.89 0.70 -1.20
CA PHE A 82 -15.37 -0.31 -0.27
C PHE A 82 -14.53 -1.59 -0.35
N TYR A 83 -13.69 -1.84 0.66
CA TYR A 83 -12.93 -3.10 0.71
C TYR A 83 -13.82 -4.25 1.15
N ARG A 84 -13.60 -5.43 0.54
CA ARG A 84 -14.32 -6.65 0.92
C ARG A 84 -13.59 -7.35 2.04
N LYS A 85 -14.19 -7.38 3.24
CA LYS A 85 -13.57 -7.96 4.45
C LYS A 85 -13.13 -9.41 4.26
N ASN A 86 -13.84 -10.17 3.44
CA ASN A 86 -13.55 -11.58 3.18
C ASN A 86 -12.46 -11.84 2.14
N LYS A 87 -11.99 -10.81 1.42
CA LYS A 87 -10.96 -10.95 0.37
C LYS A 87 -9.58 -10.44 0.78
N ILE A 88 -9.52 -9.50 1.72
CA ILE A 88 -8.26 -8.87 2.12
C ILE A 88 -7.30 -9.87 2.79
N LYS A 89 -6.05 -9.88 2.31
CA LYS A 89 -4.94 -10.69 2.85
C LYS A 89 -3.95 -9.84 3.64
N GLY A 90 -4.01 -8.52 3.50
CA GLY A 90 -3.17 -7.54 4.15
C GLY A 90 -3.21 -6.23 3.38
N TYR A 91 -2.54 -5.21 3.90
CA TYR A 91 -2.47 -3.91 3.23
C TYR A 91 -1.13 -3.22 3.49
N ALA A 92 -0.86 -2.18 2.72
CA ALA A 92 0.30 -1.33 2.85
C ALA A 92 -0.06 0.10 2.47
N PHE A 93 0.82 1.04 2.77
CA PHE A 93 0.75 2.41 2.26
C PHE A 93 1.87 2.62 1.24
N VAL A 94 1.55 3.25 0.12
CA VAL A 94 2.51 3.70 -0.90
C VAL A 94 2.22 5.17 -1.16
N ASN A 95 3.19 6.05 -0.93
CA ASN A 95 3.04 7.50 -1.04
C ASN A 95 1.80 8.05 -0.29
N GLY A 96 1.50 7.47 0.88
CA GLY A 96 0.36 7.85 1.72
C GLY A 96 -1.00 7.31 1.25
N ARG A 97 -1.05 6.56 0.14
CA ARG A 97 -2.27 5.91 -0.36
C ARG A 97 -2.36 4.48 0.14
N LEU A 98 -3.56 4.08 0.58
CA LEU A 98 -3.83 2.72 1.01
C LEU A 98 -3.82 1.78 -0.21
N ILE A 99 -3.05 0.71 -0.10
CA ILE A 99 -3.01 -0.40 -1.06
C ILE A 99 -3.49 -1.67 -0.34
N VAL A 100 -4.68 -2.15 -0.71
CA VAL A 100 -5.27 -3.40 -0.21
C VAL A 100 -4.82 -4.57 -1.08
N TYR A 101 -4.23 -5.60 -0.46
CA TYR A 101 -3.89 -6.84 -1.16
C TYR A 101 -5.00 -7.88 -0.98
N ASN A 102 -5.65 -8.28 -2.07
CA ASN A 102 -6.75 -9.24 -2.07
C ASN A 102 -6.32 -10.69 -2.34
N GLY A 103 -5.01 -10.95 -2.48
CA GLY A 103 -4.52 -12.29 -2.74
C GLY A 103 -4.55 -12.67 -4.22
N ASN A 104 -4.66 -13.97 -4.45
CA ASN A 104 -4.79 -14.59 -5.74
C ASN A 104 -5.75 -15.78 -5.66
N ASP A 105 -6.14 -16.31 -6.81
CA ASP A 105 -6.87 -17.56 -6.85
C ASP A 105 -5.94 -18.72 -6.43
N SER A 106 -6.38 -19.47 -5.42
CA SER A 106 -5.78 -20.73 -4.98
C SER A 106 -4.41 -20.65 -4.27
N ASP A 107 -4.10 -19.55 -3.57
CA ASP A 107 -2.87 -19.37 -2.76
C ASP A 107 -1.57 -19.70 -3.54
N ARG A 108 -1.58 -19.44 -4.84
CA ARG A 108 -0.44 -19.75 -5.71
C ARG A 108 0.76 -18.91 -5.33
N LYS A 109 1.95 -19.49 -5.50
CA LYS A 109 3.20 -18.76 -5.27
C LYS A 109 3.34 -17.66 -6.32
N GLN A 110 3.31 -16.41 -5.89
CA GLN A 110 3.64 -15.24 -6.70
C GLN A 110 4.88 -14.55 -6.12
N TYR A 111 5.63 -13.84 -6.96
CA TYR A 111 6.94 -13.26 -6.63
C TYR A 111 6.91 -11.74 -6.42
N LEU A 112 5.73 -11.13 -6.56
CA LEU A 112 5.55 -9.68 -6.58
C LEU A 112 5.07 -9.11 -5.24
N VAL A 113 4.56 -9.94 -4.32
CA VAL A 113 4.09 -9.54 -2.99
C VAL A 113 4.65 -10.49 -1.92
N ASP A 114 5.39 -9.96 -0.96
CA ASP A 114 5.80 -10.64 0.26
C ASP A 114 4.76 -10.37 1.35
N THR A 115 3.83 -11.31 1.54
CA THR A 115 2.69 -11.13 2.45
C THR A 115 3.12 -11.00 3.91
N THR A 116 4.32 -11.44 4.28
CA THR A 116 4.84 -11.33 5.65
C THR A 116 5.19 -9.89 6.03
N LYS A 117 5.32 -9.00 5.04
CA LYS A 117 5.63 -7.58 5.22
C LYS A 117 4.41 -6.68 5.11
N LEU A 118 3.25 -7.24 4.75
CA LEU A 118 2.00 -6.49 4.75
C LEU A 118 1.56 -6.19 6.18
N ILE A 119 0.91 -5.05 6.36
CA ILE A 119 0.16 -4.76 7.57
C ILE A 119 -1.01 -5.75 7.62
N GLN A 120 -1.10 -6.50 8.72
CA GLN A 120 -2.13 -7.49 8.90
C GLN A 120 -3.50 -6.82 9.03
N PHE A 121 -4.46 -7.29 8.23
CA PHE A 121 -5.86 -6.93 8.42
C PHE A 121 -6.44 -7.71 9.59
N VAL A 122 -7.19 -7.01 10.46
CA VAL A 122 -7.85 -7.60 11.63
C VAL A 122 -9.37 -7.53 11.48
N ASP A 123 -9.91 -6.32 11.28
CA ASP A 123 -11.36 -6.12 11.14
C ASP A 123 -11.70 -4.83 10.37
N THR A 124 -10.97 -3.75 10.66
CA THR A 124 -11.17 -2.47 9.98
C THR A 124 -9.85 -1.83 9.57
N ILE A 125 -9.90 -0.97 8.54
CA ILE A 125 -8.81 -0.08 8.16
C ILE A 125 -9.22 1.36 8.50
N PRO A 126 -8.57 2.02 9.47
CA PRO A 126 -8.96 3.36 9.90
C PRO A 126 -9.01 4.35 8.73
N GLY A 127 -10.15 5.05 8.59
CA GLY A 127 -10.36 6.05 7.53
C GLY A 127 -10.90 5.51 6.20
N PHE A 128 -11.19 4.20 6.10
CA PHE A 128 -11.69 3.57 4.88
C PHE A 128 -12.97 2.77 5.14
N TRP A 129 -13.83 2.66 4.13
CA TRP A 129 -15.10 1.94 4.24
C TRP A 129 -14.96 0.48 3.80
N SER A 130 -15.64 -0.41 4.51
CA SER A 130 -15.86 -1.80 4.12
C SER A 130 -17.17 -1.97 3.37
N ASP A 131 -17.33 -3.10 2.70
CA ASP A 131 -18.52 -3.51 1.96
C ASP A 131 -19.82 -3.64 2.77
N ASP A 132 -19.75 -3.58 4.10
CA ASP A 132 -20.90 -3.52 5.02
C ASP A 132 -21.27 -2.09 5.45
N THR A 133 -20.59 -1.06 4.92
CA THR A 133 -20.88 0.34 5.23
C THR A 133 -22.10 0.81 4.43
N ASP A 134 -23.14 1.28 5.13
CA ASP A 134 -24.39 1.77 4.52
C ASP A 134 -24.23 3.18 3.96
N ILE A 135 -23.58 3.28 2.79
CA ILE A 135 -23.38 4.52 2.04
C ILE A 135 -23.77 4.28 0.58
N HIS A 136 -24.64 5.13 0.06
CA HIS A 136 -24.98 5.16 -1.36
C HIS A 136 -24.16 6.23 -2.07
N MET A 137 -23.30 5.80 -2.98
CA MET A 137 -22.44 6.66 -3.78
C MET A 137 -22.34 6.08 -5.18
N ASP A 138 -22.54 6.93 -6.18
CA ASP A 138 -22.20 6.60 -7.55
C ASP A 138 -20.71 6.94 -7.75
N TYR A 139 -19.91 5.93 -8.03
CA TYR A 139 -18.47 6.08 -8.26
C TYR A 139 -17.98 5.18 -9.38
N GLU A 140 -16.90 5.61 -10.02
CA GLU A 140 -16.22 4.87 -11.06
C GLU A 140 -14.98 4.18 -10.47
N VAL A 141 -14.79 2.92 -10.83
CA VAL A 141 -13.60 2.12 -10.46
C VAL A 141 -12.66 2.09 -11.64
N LEU A 142 -11.46 2.63 -11.45
CA LEU A 142 -10.40 2.60 -12.46
C LEU A 142 -9.53 1.36 -12.25
N ARG A 143 -9.05 0.73 -13.32
CA ARG A 143 -8.23 -0.48 -13.19
C ARG A 143 -7.22 -0.64 -14.32
N ARG A 144 -6.00 -1.02 -13.98
CA ARG A 144 -4.96 -1.46 -14.92
C ARG A 144 -4.69 -2.95 -14.76
N GLU A 145 -4.42 -3.59 -15.89
CA GLU A 145 -4.05 -5.00 -15.99
C GLU A 145 -2.64 -5.13 -16.55
N PHE A 146 -1.85 -6.00 -15.93
CA PHE A 146 -0.50 -6.31 -16.38
C PHE A 146 -0.30 -7.82 -16.47
N VAL A 147 0.32 -8.27 -17.57
CA VAL A 147 0.84 -9.64 -17.69
C VAL A 147 2.16 -9.75 -16.93
N ILE A 148 2.30 -10.83 -16.17
CA ILE A 148 3.51 -11.17 -15.43
C ILE A 148 4.38 -12.09 -16.29
N HIS A 149 5.57 -11.61 -16.68
CA HIS A 149 6.56 -12.43 -17.39
C HIS A 149 7.59 -13.07 -16.43
N GLY A 150 7.67 -12.56 -15.21
CA GLY A 150 8.58 -13.03 -14.17
C GLY A 150 8.63 -12.05 -12.99
N LYS A 151 9.54 -12.30 -12.04
CA LYS A 151 9.67 -11.48 -10.81
C LYS A 151 10.01 -10.00 -11.05
N ASP A 152 10.63 -9.69 -12.20
CA ASP A 152 11.14 -8.35 -12.53
C ASP A 152 10.54 -7.81 -13.86
N SER A 153 9.41 -8.36 -14.33
CA SER A 153 8.85 -7.94 -15.64
C SER A 153 7.33 -7.99 -15.67
N LEU A 154 6.75 -6.81 -15.92
CA LEU A 154 5.32 -6.55 -16.06
C LEU A 154 5.06 -5.75 -17.36
N THR A 155 4.13 -6.23 -18.17
CA THR A 155 3.66 -5.54 -19.38
C THR A 155 2.21 -5.14 -19.23
N LEU A 156 1.91 -3.84 -19.39
CA LEU A 156 0.53 -3.32 -19.38
C LEU A 156 -0.25 -3.91 -20.56
N THR A 157 -1.39 -4.54 -20.30
CA THR A 157 -2.24 -5.16 -21.32
C THR A 157 -3.60 -4.48 -21.46
N ASN A 158 -4.10 -3.86 -20.39
CA ASN A 158 -5.37 -3.15 -20.43
C ASN A 158 -5.33 -1.92 -19.51
N LEU A 159 -5.88 -0.81 -20.00
CA LEU A 159 -6.02 0.43 -19.24
C LEU A 159 -7.34 0.53 -18.46
N GLY A 160 -8.28 -0.40 -18.68
CA GLY A 160 -9.53 -0.55 -17.94
C GLY A 160 -10.21 0.79 -17.64
N TYR A 161 -10.83 1.35 -18.68
CA TYR A 161 -11.79 2.46 -18.58
C TYR A 161 -13.20 1.89 -18.44
#